data_AF-A0A7W0ZZ37-F1
#
_entry.id   AF-A0A7W0ZZ37-F1
#
_cell.length_a   1.000
_cell.length_b   1.000
_cell.length_c   1.000
_cell.angle_alpha   90.00
_cell.angle_beta   90.00
_cell.angle_gamma   90.00
#
_symmetry.space_group_name_H-M   'P 1'
#
loop_
_entity.id
_entity.type
_entity.pdbx_description
1 polymer ?
#
loop_
_entity_poly.entity_id
_entity_poly.type
_entity_poly.pdbx_seq_one_letter_code
_entity_poly.pdbx_strand_id
1 'polypeptide(L)'
;MKTPQPTTPTTKPAPLGPFRTLKGGGGGALAGGAASAPVLSLHFTGATWWTGDTPTTIGFDNVGFVGGSVWVDDGKRLRVGLGTIDLASKAFAIEAALQPFAPSTKRLGGVAWFPDGARVALLLNGPALRVDQRPPPGYDPSKRELVIVSLTGTEPPARRSITVEGTAVI
;
A
#
# COMPACT_ATOMS: atom_id res chain seq x y z
N MET A 1 -29.61 4.00 46.51
CA MET A 1 -29.45 2.92 45.50
C MET A 1 -28.04 2.99 44.98
N LYS A 2 -27.26 1.91 45.04
CA LYS A 2 -25.84 1.87 44.61
C LYS A 2 -25.79 1.06 43.31
N THR A 3 -25.30 1.65 42.23
CA THR A 3 -25.14 1.00 40.93
C THR A 3 -24.14 -0.15 41.02
N PRO A 4 -24.38 -1.31 40.37
CA PRO A 4 -23.39 -2.40 40.36
C PRO A 4 -22.15 -1.95 39.59
N GLN A 5 -20.98 -2.15 40.18
CA GLN A 5 -19.71 -1.90 39.52
C GLN A 5 -19.44 -3.01 38.49
N PRO A 6 -18.98 -2.71 37.26
CA PRO A 6 -18.65 -3.73 36.28
C PRO A 6 -17.51 -4.60 36.79
N THR A 7 -17.71 -5.92 36.82
CA THR A 7 -16.66 -6.87 37.19
C THR A 7 -15.59 -6.89 36.09
N THR A 8 -14.36 -6.55 36.42
CA THR A 8 -13.21 -6.74 35.54
C THR A 8 -13.08 -8.23 35.20
N PRO A 9 -13.02 -8.62 33.91
CA PRO A 9 -12.79 -10.01 33.54
C PRO A 9 -11.41 -10.45 34.07
N THR A 10 -11.39 -11.41 34.99
CA THR A 10 -10.18 -11.94 35.65
C THR A 10 -9.43 -12.98 34.81
N THR A 11 -10.00 -13.41 33.69
CA THR A 11 -9.36 -14.36 32.77
C THR A 11 -8.52 -13.62 31.74
N LYS A 12 -7.21 -13.88 31.77
CA LYS A 12 -6.30 -13.62 30.64
C LYS A 12 -6.99 -14.12 29.35
N PRO A 13 -7.10 -13.29 28.30
CA PRO A 13 -7.68 -13.74 27.03
C PRO A 13 -7.00 -15.04 26.59
N ALA A 14 -7.80 -16.01 26.17
CA ALA A 14 -7.26 -17.27 25.66
C ALA A 14 -6.28 -16.96 24.51
N PRO A 15 -5.14 -17.67 24.41
CA PRO A 15 -4.25 -17.56 23.26
C PRO A 15 -5.07 -17.78 21.99
N LEU A 16 -4.96 -16.87 21.02
CA LEU A 16 -5.61 -17.04 19.74
C LEU A 16 -5.07 -18.31 19.10
N GLY A 17 -5.95 -19.26 18.78
CA GLY A 17 -5.59 -20.50 18.09
C GLY A 17 -4.97 -20.24 16.71
N PRO A 18 -4.52 -21.30 16.00
CA PRO A 18 -3.87 -21.14 14.70
C PRO A 18 -4.81 -20.46 13.70
N PHE A 19 -4.37 -19.32 13.15
CA PHE A 19 -5.12 -18.58 12.14
C PHE A 19 -5.16 -19.36 10.81
N ARG A 20 -6.34 -19.47 10.20
CA ARG A 20 -6.50 -19.84 8.78
C ARG A 20 -6.57 -18.57 7.94
N THR A 21 -5.72 -18.44 6.94
CA THR A 21 -5.68 -17.27 6.04
C THR A 21 -6.94 -17.20 5.17
N LEU A 22 -7.63 -16.06 5.21
CA LEU A 22 -8.67 -15.68 4.26
C LEU A 22 -8.04 -15.01 3.03
N LYS A 23 -8.57 -15.27 1.83
CA LYS A 23 -8.16 -14.58 0.59
C LYS A 23 -8.58 -13.11 0.66
N GLY A 24 -7.61 -12.21 0.44
CA GLY A 24 -7.69 -10.77 0.74
C GLY A 24 -8.68 -9.96 -0.10
N GLY A 25 -9.05 -8.80 0.46
CA GLY A 25 -9.84 -7.72 -0.14
C GLY A 25 -9.28 -6.35 0.27
N GLY A 26 -9.78 -5.28 -0.38
CA GLY A 26 -9.19 -3.94 -0.38
C GLY A 26 -8.81 -3.40 1.01
N GLY A 27 -7.53 -3.04 1.18
CA GLY A 27 -7.00 -2.44 2.41
C GLY A 27 -5.92 -3.23 3.15
N GLY A 28 -5.47 -4.40 2.67
CA GLY A 28 -4.40 -5.14 3.33
C GLY A 28 -3.57 -6.02 2.39
N ALA A 29 -2.26 -6.05 2.60
CA ALA A 29 -1.39 -7.02 1.96
C ALA A 29 -1.31 -8.29 2.83
N LEU A 30 -1.77 -9.42 2.30
CA LEU A 30 -1.64 -10.75 2.93
C LEU A 30 -0.62 -11.58 2.15
N ALA A 31 0.38 -12.15 2.83
CA ALA A 31 1.41 -12.99 2.21
C ALA A 31 0.90 -14.41 1.93
N GLY A 32 1.47 -15.03 0.89
CA GLY A 32 1.23 -16.41 0.47
C GLY A 32 1.62 -17.45 1.51
N GLY A 33 0.99 -18.62 1.42
CA GLY A 33 0.85 -19.58 2.51
C GLY A 33 2.12 -20.35 2.91
N ALA A 34 2.39 -20.35 4.21
CA ALA A 34 2.86 -21.42 5.07
C ALA A 34 2.92 -20.83 6.51
N ALA A 35 2.92 -21.66 7.55
CA ALA A 35 2.73 -21.27 8.97
C ALA A 35 3.77 -20.28 9.57
N SER A 36 4.73 -19.80 8.78
CA SER A 36 5.78 -18.84 9.15
C SER A 36 5.64 -17.46 8.48
N ALA A 37 4.59 -17.23 7.69
CA ALA A 37 4.37 -15.97 7.00
C ALA A 37 3.92 -14.87 7.98
N PRO A 38 4.57 -13.69 7.99
CA PRO A 38 4.22 -12.60 8.89
C PRO A 38 2.83 -12.05 8.55
N VAL A 39 2.01 -11.83 9.56
CA VAL A 39 0.77 -11.03 9.42
C VAL A 39 1.20 -9.58 9.26
N LEU A 40 0.67 -8.85 8.29
CA LEU A 40 1.02 -7.45 8.04
C LEU A 40 -0.24 -6.59 7.88
N SER A 41 -0.25 -5.47 8.59
CA SER A 41 -1.22 -4.39 8.48
C SER A 41 -0.54 -3.18 7.86
N LEU A 42 -1.14 -2.64 6.80
CA LEU A 42 -0.72 -1.38 6.20
C LEU A 42 -1.54 -0.24 6.78
N HIS A 43 -0.84 0.83 7.14
CA HIS A 43 -1.40 2.10 7.54
C HIS A 43 -1.01 3.16 6.52
N PHE A 44 -1.70 4.29 6.50
CA PHE A 44 -1.41 5.34 5.52
C PHE A 44 0.03 5.90 5.64
N THR A 45 0.60 5.87 6.85
CA THR A 45 1.92 6.43 7.18
C THR A 45 2.90 5.38 7.72
N GLY A 46 2.59 4.09 7.56
CA GLY A 46 3.43 3.05 8.12
C GLY A 46 2.91 1.64 7.91
N ALA A 47 3.62 0.67 8.47
CA ALA A 47 3.19 -0.72 8.48
C ALA A 47 3.50 -1.33 9.83
N THR A 48 2.67 -2.30 10.23
CA THR A 48 2.90 -3.14 11.39
C THR A 48 2.84 -4.59 10.95
N TRP A 49 3.80 -5.40 11.38
CA TRP A 49 3.75 -6.85 11.16
C TRP A 49 4.14 -7.62 12.40
N TRP A 50 3.74 -8.89 12.45
CA TRP A 50 3.98 -9.78 13.58
C TRP A 50 4.80 -11.00 13.15
N THR A 51 5.85 -11.28 13.91
CA THR A 51 6.59 -12.54 13.85
C THR A 51 6.38 -13.24 15.19
N GLY A 52 5.49 -14.23 15.24
CA GLY A 52 4.95 -14.72 16.51
C GLY A 52 4.17 -13.61 17.23
N ASP A 53 4.37 -13.46 18.53
CA ASP A 53 3.65 -12.47 19.36
C ASP A 53 4.28 -11.07 19.39
N THR A 54 5.40 -10.86 18.69
CA THR A 54 6.11 -9.58 18.71
C THR A 54 5.73 -8.72 17.50
N PRO A 55 5.09 -7.54 17.70
CA PRO A 55 4.89 -6.59 16.63
C PRO A 55 6.18 -5.85 16.29
N THR A 56 6.38 -5.58 15.00
CA THR A 56 7.33 -4.59 14.49
C THR A 56 6.56 -3.54 13.72
N THR A 57 6.83 -2.27 13.99
CA THR A 57 6.20 -1.14 13.31
C THR A 57 7.26 -0.25 12.71
N ILE A 58 7.01 0.20 11.48
CA ILE A 58 7.82 1.23 10.81
C ILE A 58 6.91 2.36 10.35
N GLY A 59 7.44 3.57 10.37
CA GLY A 59 6.84 4.72 9.68
C GLY A 59 7.44 4.87 8.30
N PHE A 60 6.66 5.43 7.38
CA PHE A 60 7.17 5.92 6.12
C PHE A 60 6.44 7.20 5.72
N ASP A 61 7.20 8.15 5.20
CA ASP A 61 6.68 9.38 4.65
C ASP A 61 6.46 9.23 3.14
N ASN A 62 5.40 9.85 2.62
CA ASN A 62 5.19 10.04 1.19
C ASN A 62 5.19 8.76 0.34
N VAL A 63 4.56 7.68 0.81
CA VAL A 63 4.42 6.46 0.00
C VAL A 63 3.29 6.54 -1.04
N GLY A 64 2.41 7.54 -0.92
CA GLY A 64 1.19 7.63 -1.73
C GLY A 64 0.12 6.64 -1.24
N PHE A 65 -0.62 6.03 -2.17
CA PHE A 65 -1.61 5.02 -1.83
C PHE A 65 -0.95 3.69 -1.49
N VAL A 66 -1.34 3.09 -0.35
CA VAL A 66 -0.89 1.76 0.08
C VAL A 66 -1.69 0.61 -0.54
N GLY A 67 -2.78 0.92 -1.25
CA GLY A 67 -3.54 -0.06 -2.02
C GLY A 67 -2.71 -0.65 -3.16
N GLY A 68 -3.01 -1.90 -3.55
CA GLY A 68 -2.33 -2.56 -4.67
C GLY A 68 -0.88 -2.99 -4.39
N SER A 69 -0.52 -3.20 -3.13
CA SER A 69 0.77 -3.75 -2.70
C SER A 69 0.94 -5.23 -3.08
N VAL A 70 2.18 -5.67 -3.33
CA VAL A 70 2.51 -7.06 -3.67
C VAL A 70 3.70 -7.57 -2.88
N TRP A 71 3.62 -8.81 -2.39
CA TRP A 71 4.74 -9.50 -1.76
C TRP A 71 5.76 -9.94 -2.81
N VAL A 72 7.04 -9.76 -2.50
CA VAL A 72 8.17 -10.18 -3.32
C VAL A 72 9.21 -10.89 -2.45
N ASP A 73 10.21 -11.49 -3.09
CA ASP A 73 11.29 -12.22 -2.41
C ASP A 73 10.79 -13.26 -1.41
N ASP A 74 9.83 -14.09 -1.83
CA ASP A 74 9.16 -15.13 -1.03
C ASP A 74 8.54 -14.62 0.28
N GLY A 75 7.96 -13.41 0.24
CA GLY A 75 7.30 -12.80 1.39
C GLY A 75 8.26 -12.11 2.36
N LYS A 76 9.54 -11.97 2.01
CA LYS A 76 10.52 -11.21 2.82
C LYS A 76 10.39 -9.70 2.61
N ARG A 77 9.80 -9.29 1.48
CA ARG A 77 9.62 -7.88 1.14
C ARG A 77 8.24 -7.61 0.59
N LEU A 78 7.77 -6.39 0.79
CA LEU A 78 6.48 -5.93 0.29
C LEU A 78 6.67 -4.66 -0.52
N ARG A 79 6.27 -4.69 -1.79
CA ARG A 79 6.11 -3.47 -2.59
C ARG A 79 4.84 -2.76 -2.13
N VAL A 80 4.95 -1.48 -1.77
CA VAL A 80 3.84 -0.66 -1.29
C VAL A 80 4.08 0.79 -1.70
N GLY A 81 3.03 1.45 -2.21
CA GLY A 81 3.18 2.82 -2.69
C GLY A 81 4.30 2.92 -3.72
N LEU A 82 5.19 3.92 -3.57
CA LEU A 82 6.36 4.09 -4.43
C LEU A 82 7.61 3.29 -4.02
N GLY A 83 7.49 2.36 -3.06
CA GLY A 83 8.66 1.75 -2.46
C GLY A 83 8.48 0.31 -2.01
N THR A 84 9.42 -0.11 -1.17
CA THR A 84 9.51 -1.47 -0.65
C THR A 84 9.77 -1.46 0.84
N ILE A 85 9.01 -2.28 1.56
CA ILE A 85 9.31 -2.67 2.93
C ILE A 85 10.16 -3.94 2.89
N ASP A 86 11.30 -3.90 3.57
CA ASP A 86 12.11 -5.08 3.84
C ASP A 86 11.93 -5.47 5.32
N LEU A 87 11.34 -6.65 5.55
CA LEU A 87 10.95 -7.09 6.89
C LEU A 87 12.15 -7.47 7.77
N ALA A 88 13.27 -7.86 7.15
CA ALA A 88 14.47 -8.27 7.87
C ALA A 88 15.23 -7.04 8.40
N SER A 89 15.41 -6.03 7.55
CA SER A 89 16.04 -4.76 7.91
C SER A 89 15.08 -3.80 8.62
N LYS A 90 13.78 -4.11 8.63
CA LYS A 90 12.72 -3.28 9.24
C LYS A 90 12.75 -1.85 8.68
N ALA A 91 12.92 -1.74 7.37
CA ALA A 91 13.09 -0.48 6.69
C ALA A 91 12.18 -0.35 5.48
N PHE A 92 11.83 0.89 5.16
CA PHE A 92 11.17 1.27 3.92
C PHE A 92 12.12 2.12 3.08
N ALA A 93 12.15 1.88 1.77
CA ALA A 93 12.86 2.72 0.81
C ALA A 93 12.01 2.93 -0.44
N ILE A 94 12.05 4.16 -0.97
CA ILE A 94 11.48 4.47 -2.29
C ILE A 94 12.36 3.81 -3.35
N GLU A 95 11.73 3.14 -4.32
CA GLU A 95 12.47 2.53 -5.42
C GLU A 95 13.16 3.59 -6.26
N ALA A 96 14.40 3.32 -6.68
CA ALA A 96 15.19 4.29 -7.45
C ALA A 96 14.46 4.76 -8.72
N ALA A 97 13.79 3.86 -9.44
CA ALA A 97 13.01 4.17 -10.63
C ALA A 97 11.75 5.03 -10.33
N LEU A 98 11.33 5.11 -9.07
CA LEU A 98 10.14 5.84 -8.63
C LEU A 98 10.46 7.13 -7.89
N GLN A 99 11.72 7.41 -7.58
CA GLN A 99 12.15 8.66 -6.97
C GLN A 99 11.65 9.93 -7.70
N PRO A 100 11.60 9.99 -9.04
CA PRO A 100 11.05 11.15 -9.74
C PRO A 100 9.59 11.48 -9.37
N PHE A 101 8.83 10.51 -8.87
CA PHE A 101 7.42 10.69 -8.49
C PHE A 101 7.22 11.02 -7.02
N ALA A 102 8.25 10.89 -6.16
CA ALA A 102 8.17 11.17 -4.73
C ALA A 102 7.67 12.60 -4.41
N PRO A 103 8.11 13.66 -5.13
CA PRO A 103 7.57 15.01 -4.93
C PRO A 103 6.10 15.17 -5.32
N SER A 104 5.57 14.26 -6.17
CA SER A 104 4.21 14.30 -6.72
C SER A 104 3.25 13.34 -6.00
N THR A 105 3.61 12.82 -4.83
CA THR A 105 2.79 11.85 -4.08
C THR A 105 1.40 12.38 -3.73
N LYS A 106 1.26 13.68 -3.50
CA LYS A 106 -0.05 14.35 -3.31
C LYS A 106 -0.93 14.35 -4.56
N ARG A 107 -0.41 13.97 -5.72
CA ARG A 107 -1.15 13.89 -7.00
C ARG A 107 -1.38 12.45 -7.45
N LEU A 108 -0.83 11.45 -6.76
CA LEU A 108 -1.06 10.05 -7.10
C LEU A 108 -2.50 9.67 -6.72
N GLY A 109 -3.42 9.72 -7.68
CA GLY A 109 -4.79 9.24 -7.48
C GLY A 109 -4.88 7.72 -7.27
N GLY A 110 -3.81 6.98 -7.59
CA GLY A 110 -3.70 5.55 -7.33
C GLY A 110 -2.32 5.00 -7.63
N VAL A 111 -2.00 3.90 -6.97
CA VAL A 111 -0.78 3.10 -7.17
C VAL A 111 -1.21 1.64 -7.18
N ALA A 112 -0.70 0.84 -8.12
CA ALA A 112 -0.95 -0.59 -8.17
C ALA A 112 0.27 -1.34 -8.70
N TRP A 113 0.88 -2.17 -7.86
CA TRP A 113 1.96 -3.06 -8.27
C TRP A 113 1.41 -4.24 -9.06
N PHE A 114 2.14 -4.62 -10.10
CA PHE A 114 1.84 -5.83 -10.85
C PHE A 114 2.25 -7.06 -10.03
N PRO A 115 1.60 -8.22 -10.25
CA PRO A 115 1.92 -9.46 -9.53
C PRO A 115 3.38 -9.92 -9.64
N ASP A 116 4.09 -9.48 -10.68
CA ASP A 116 5.51 -9.78 -10.88
C ASP A 116 6.44 -9.00 -9.92
N GLY A 117 5.94 -7.99 -9.21
CA GLY A 117 6.74 -7.16 -8.31
C GLY A 117 7.81 -6.30 -8.99
N ALA A 118 7.84 -6.30 -10.32
CA ALA A 118 8.80 -5.62 -11.17
C ALA A 118 8.18 -4.44 -11.92
N ARG A 119 6.85 -4.34 -11.96
CA ARG A 119 6.15 -3.21 -12.58
C ARG A 119 5.16 -2.57 -11.62
N VAL A 120 4.89 -1.28 -11.82
CA VAL A 120 3.86 -0.52 -11.10
C VAL A 120 3.11 0.40 -12.04
N ALA A 121 1.79 0.49 -11.85
CA ALA A 121 0.93 1.47 -12.49
C ALA A 121 0.66 2.64 -11.53
N LEU A 122 0.87 3.86 -12.01
CA LEU A 122 0.64 5.11 -11.29
C LEU A 122 -0.46 5.89 -11.99
N LEU A 123 -1.53 6.22 -11.28
CA LEU A 123 -2.54 7.15 -11.76
C LEU A 123 -2.21 8.55 -11.23
N LEU A 124 -1.77 9.44 -12.10
CA LEU A 124 -1.46 10.83 -11.78
C LEU A 124 -2.65 11.72 -12.06
N ASN A 125 -3.12 12.44 -11.05
CA ASN A 125 -4.08 13.52 -11.25
C ASN A 125 -3.45 14.67 -12.03
N GLY A 126 -4.26 15.34 -12.85
CA GLY A 126 -3.89 16.63 -13.44
C GLY A 126 -3.37 17.64 -12.39
N PRO A 127 -2.57 18.63 -12.80
CA PRO A 127 -1.79 19.49 -11.90
C PRO A 127 -2.62 20.28 -10.88
N ALA A 128 -3.90 20.51 -11.16
CA ALA A 128 -4.81 21.25 -10.28
C ALA A 128 -5.50 20.38 -9.21
N LEU A 129 -5.36 19.05 -9.25
CA LEU A 129 -6.06 18.15 -8.32
C LEU A 129 -5.05 17.38 -7.46
N ARG A 130 -5.14 17.59 -6.15
CA ARG A 130 -4.48 16.78 -5.14
C ARG A 130 -5.43 15.74 -4.55
N VAL A 131 -4.89 14.66 -4.01
CA VAL A 131 -5.64 13.52 -3.46
C VAL A 131 -6.47 13.88 -2.23
N ASP A 132 -6.06 14.92 -1.49
CA ASP A 132 -6.73 15.45 -0.30
C ASP A 132 -7.78 16.52 -0.64
N GLN A 133 -7.98 16.82 -1.93
CA GLN A 133 -8.86 17.88 -2.39
C GLN A 133 -10.04 17.31 -3.18
N ARG A 134 -11.21 17.92 -3.01
CA ARG A 134 -12.33 17.70 -3.92
C ARG A 134 -11.92 18.19 -5.32
N PRO A 135 -12.29 17.48 -6.40
CA PRO A 135 -12.15 18.01 -7.75
C PRO A 135 -12.73 19.42 -7.85
N PRO A 136 -11.95 20.41 -8.32
CA PRO A 136 -12.48 21.76 -8.50
C PRO A 136 -13.60 21.76 -9.57
N PRO A 137 -14.53 22.72 -9.53
CA PRO A 137 -15.53 22.88 -10.59
C PRO A 137 -14.87 22.93 -11.97
N GLY A 138 -15.38 22.17 -12.93
CA GLY A 138 -14.80 22.08 -14.28
C GLY A 138 -13.52 21.24 -14.37
N TYR A 139 -13.17 20.45 -13.33
CA TYR A 139 -12.09 19.48 -13.44
C TYR A 139 -12.42 18.43 -14.51
N ASP A 140 -11.50 18.30 -15.45
CA ASP A 140 -11.59 17.33 -16.53
C ASP A 140 -10.84 16.04 -16.13
N PRO A 141 -11.56 14.92 -15.89
CA PRO A 141 -10.94 13.66 -15.49
C PRO A 141 -10.08 13.02 -16.58
N SER A 142 -10.23 13.43 -17.85
CA SER A 142 -9.36 12.96 -18.95
C SER A 142 -7.92 13.46 -18.79
N LYS A 143 -7.69 14.50 -17.98
CA LYS A 143 -6.35 15.00 -17.64
C LYS A 143 -5.60 14.11 -16.64
N ARG A 144 -6.20 12.98 -16.23
CA ARG A 144 -5.49 11.95 -15.48
C ARG A 144 -4.59 11.17 -16.41
N GLU A 145 -3.40 10.85 -15.92
CA GLU A 145 -2.41 10.11 -16.68
C GLU A 145 -2.12 8.78 -15.99
N LEU A 146 -2.22 7.69 -16.74
CA LEU A 146 -1.74 6.39 -16.30
C LEU A 146 -0.30 6.21 -16.79
N VAL A 147 0.64 6.01 -15.85
CA VAL A 147 2.05 5.74 -16.13
C VAL A 147 2.39 4.35 -15.62
N ILE A 148 2.95 3.50 -16.48
CA ILE A 148 3.49 2.20 -16.07
C ILE A 148 5.00 2.31 -16.00
N VAL A 149 5.57 1.96 -14.85
CA VAL A 149 7.01 1.94 -14.61
C VAL A 149 7.48 0.50 -14.47
N SER A 150 8.56 0.15 -15.15
CA SER A 150 9.29 -1.10 -14.98
C SER A 150 10.53 -0.84 -14.13
N LEU A 151 10.75 -1.68 -13.12
CA LEU A 151 11.98 -1.70 -12.30
C LEU A 151 13.09 -2.51 -12.95
N THR A 152 12.75 -3.40 -13.89
CA THR A 152 13.70 -4.21 -14.65
C THR A 152 13.96 -3.53 -15.99
N GLY A 153 15.14 -2.92 -16.14
CA GLY A 153 15.60 -2.28 -17.36
C GLY A 153 16.56 -1.13 -17.10
N THR A 154 17.57 -0.96 -17.96
CA THR A 154 18.49 0.19 -17.96
C THR A 154 17.92 1.42 -18.66
N GLU A 155 16.70 1.32 -19.21
CA GLU A 155 16.01 2.48 -19.78
C GLU A 155 15.33 3.30 -18.67
N PRO A 156 15.35 4.64 -18.77
CA PRO A 156 14.53 5.49 -17.91
C PRO A 156 13.06 5.04 -18.03
N PRO A 157 12.25 5.16 -16.95
CA PRO A 157 10.89 4.66 -16.91
C PRO A 157 10.14 5.12 -18.16
N ALA A 158 9.89 4.19 -19.09
CA ALA A 158 9.23 4.52 -20.33
C ALA A 158 7.82 4.99 -19.99
N ARG A 159 7.62 6.31 -20.02
CA ARG A 159 6.34 6.97 -19.78
C ARG A 159 5.39 6.57 -20.91
N ARG A 160 4.75 5.41 -20.77
CA ARG A 160 3.63 5.03 -21.60
C ARG A 160 2.39 5.64 -20.97
N SER A 161 2.14 6.90 -21.32
CA SER A 161 0.90 7.59 -20.99
C SER A 161 -0.23 6.91 -21.76
N ILE A 162 -1.06 6.13 -21.07
CA ILE A 162 -2.33 5.69 -21.62
C ILE A 162 -3.35 6.72 -21.15
N THR A 163 -3.85 7.55 -22.07
CA THR A 163 -5.02 8.38 -21.80
C THR A 163 -6.20 7.44 -21.63
N VAL A 164 -6.80 7.42 -20.44
CA VAL A 164 -8.04 6.69 -20.22
C VAL A 164 -9.16 7.50 -20.86
N GLU A 165 -9.40 7.31 -22.16
CA GLU A 165 -10.63 7.77 -22.79
C GLU A 165 -11.76 6.85 -22.37
N GLY A 166 -12.53 7.29 -21.38
CA GLY A 166 -13.66 6.55 -20.86
C GLY A 166 -14.67 7.50 -20.24
N THR A 167 -15.74 7.74 -20.98
CA THR A 167 -16.98 8.33 -20.50
C THR A 167 -17.45 7.58 -19.25
N ALA A 168 -17.22 8.14 -18.07
CA ALA A 168 -17.81 7.62 -16.84
C ALA A 168 -19.15 8.33 -16.64
N VAL A 169 -20.23 7.67 -17.08
CA VAL A 169 -21.56 7.88 -16.51
C VAL A 169 -21.53 7.29 -15.11
N ILE A 170 -21.50 8.13 -14.09
CA ILE A 170 -22.06 7.87 -12.75
C ILE A 170 -22.66 9.17 -12.24
#